data_AF-A0A840N6W6-F1
#
_entry.id   AF-A0A840N6W6-F1
#
_cell.length_a   1.000
_cell.length_b   1.000
_cell.length_c   1.000
_cell.angle_alpha   90.00
_cell.angle_beta   90.00
_cell.angle_gamma   90.00
#
_symmetry.space_group_name_H-M   'P 1'
#
loop_
_entity.id
_entity.type
_entity.pdbx_description
1 polymer ?
#
loop_
_entity_poly.entity_id
_entity_poly.type
_entity_poly.pdbx_seq_one_letter_code
_entity_poly.pdbx_strand_id
1 'polypeptide(L)'
;MQVQAWNRQANKKYEGLRKAIEDVRIALEEAAKMHSKIGAAKSSEWRMPTKDQIVGAHKKAEQQLHVLRESTKKWEKELTSRGWRV
;
A
#
# COMPACT_ATOMS: atom_id res chain seq x y z
N MET A 1 -24.57 17.43 -17.69
CA MET A 1 -24.12 17.90 -16.36
C MET A 1 -23.83 16.75 -15.37
N GLN A 2 -24.67 15.70 -15.29
CA GLN A 2 -24.45 14.55 -14.39
C GLN A 2 -23.14 13.79 -14.63
N VAL A 3 -22.73 13.58 -15.89
CA VAL A 3 -21.49 12.85 -16.24
C VAL A 3 -20.22 13.55 -15.72
N GLN A 4 -20.19 14.88 -15.74
CA GLN A 4 -19.04 15.66 -15.23
C GLN A 4 -18.92 15.60 -13.70
N ALA A 5 -20.06 15.60 -12.99
CA ALA A 5 -20.06 15.44 -11.52
C ALA A 5 -19.60 14.04 -11.10
N TRP A 6 -20.00 13.01 -11.86
CA TRP A 6 -19.60 11.63 -11.59
C TRP A 6 -18.11 11.40 -11.84
N ASN A 7 -17.56 11.98 -12.92
CA ASN A 7 -16.11 11.98 -13.14
C ASN A 7 -15.36 12.66 -11.99
N ARG A 8 -15.77 13.87 -11.56
CA ARG A 8 -15.10 14.55 -10.42
C ARG A 8 -15.10 13.71 -9.14
N GLN A 9 -16.18 13.00 -8.85
CA GLN A 9 -16.25 12.13 -7.67
C GLN A 9 -15.38 10.87 -7.82
N ALA A 10 -15.34 10.28 -9.01
CA ALA A 10 -14.45 9.17 -9.31
C ALA A 10 -12.97 9.59 -9.14
N ASN A 11 -12.60 10.76 -9.62
CA ASN A 11 -11.22 11.26 -9.60
C ASN A 11 -10.76 11.52 -8.18
N LYS A 12 -11.63 12.14 -7.37
CA LYS A 12 -11.38 12.32 -5.93
C LYS A 12 -11.19 10.98 -5.20
N LYS A 13 -11.96 9.94 -5.54
CA LYS A 13 -11.78 8.60 -4.97
C LYS A 13 -10.47 7.96 -5.41
N TYR A 14 -10.07 8.13 -6.68
CA TYR A 14 -8.80 7.64 -7.20
C TYR A 14 -7.60 8.34 -6.58
N GLU A 15 -7.64 9.66 -6.43
CA GLU A 15 -6.62 10.42 -5.71
C GLU A 15 -6.53 9.96 -4.25
N GLY A 16 -7.67 9.73 -3.59
CA GLY A 16 -7.73 9.17 -2.24
C GLY A 16 -7.07 7.80 -2.14
N LEU A 17 -7.34 6.90 -3.10
CA LEU A 17 -6.70 5.58 -3.18
C LEU A 17 -5.18 5.70 -3.40
N ARG A 18 -4.75 6.58 -4.30
CA ARG A 18 -3.32 6.80 -4.58
C ARG A 18 -2.58 7.32 -3.35
N LYS A 19 -3.20 8.24 -2.60
CA LYS A 19 -2.65 8.72 -1.32
C LYS A 19 -2.57 7.60 -0.29
N ALA A 20 -3.63 6.82 -0.11
CA ALA A 20 -3.64 5.69 0.82
C ALA A 20 -2.54 4.64 0.51
N ILE A 21 -2.30 4.34 -0.78
CA ILE A 21 -1.20 3.45 -1.20
C ILE A 21 0.16 4.04 -0.80
N GLU A 22 0.34 5.35 -0.93
CA GLU A 22 1.58 6.03 -0.55
C GLU A 22 1.75 6.08 0.99
N ASP A 23 0.68 6.34 1.73
CA ASP A 23 0.71 6.32 3.21
C ASP A 23 1.10 4.94 3.74
N VAL A 24 0.57 3.87 3.14
CA VAL A 24 0.96 2.49 3.46
C VAL A 24 2.43 2.22 3.12
N ARG A 25 2.93 2.77 2.01
CA ARG A 25 4.36 2.66 1.64
C ARG A 25 5.25 3.28 2.71
N ILE A 26 4.92 4.50 3.15
CA ILE A 26 5.66 5.22 4.19
C ILE A 26 5.62 4.43 5.51
N ALA A 27 4.44 3.93 5.91
CA ALA A 27 4.29 3.12 7.12
C ALA A 27 5.15 1.85 7.08
N LEU A 28 5.25 1.19 5.91
CA LEU A 28 6.17 0.06 5.73
C LEU A 28 7.63 0.51 5.84
N GLU A 29 8.05 1.60 5.21
CA GLU A 29 9.42 2.09 5.33
C GLU A 29 9.81 2.41 6.79
N GLU A 30 8.88 2.97 7.57
CA GLU A 30 9.06 3.20 9.00
C GLU A 30 9.12 1.90 9.81
N ALA A 31 8.28 0.91 9.48
CA ALA A 31 8.32 -0.41 10.09
C ALA A 31 9.67 -1.12 9.83
N ALA A 32 10.21 -1.00 8.61
CA ALA A 32 11.51 -1.55 8.25
C ALA A 32 12.65 -1.00 9.13
N LYS A 33 12.62 0.30 9.44
CA LYS A 33 13.59 0.92 10.37
C LYS A 33 13.48 0.33 11.77
N MET A 34 12.28 -0.02 12.22
CA MET A 34 12.05 -0.62 13.53
C MET A 34 12.54 -2.08 13.61
N HIS A 35 12.54 -2.83 12.50
CA HIS A 35 13.05 -4.21 12.47
C HIS A 35 14.53 -4.32 12.85
N SER A 36 15.33 -3.26 12.60
CA SER A 36 16.73 -3.19 13.01
C SER A 36 16.91 -3.18 14.53
N LYS A 37 15.91 -2.67 15.27
CA LYS A 37 15.90 -2.55 16.74
C LYS A 37 15.35 -3.80 17.43
N ILE A 38 14.82 -4.76 16.67
CA ILE A 38 14.39 -6.06 17.20
C ILE A 38 15.66 -6.85 17.53
N GLY A 39 16.03 -6.84 18.81
CA GLY A 39 17.04 -7.73 19.38
C GLY A 39 16.54 -9.18 19.39
N ALA A 40 17.46 -10.13 19.53
CA ALA A 40 17.08 -11.52 19.78
C ALA A 40 16.30 -11.58 21.10
N ALA A 41 15.00 -11.85 21.03
CA ALA A 41 14.16 -11.97 22.22
C ALA A 41 14.72 -13.10 23.11
N LYS A 42 15.20 -12.77 24.31
CA LYS A 42 15.39 -13.78 25.36
C LYS A 42 13.99 -14.23 25.76
N SER A 43 13.71 -15.50 25.54
CA SER A 43 12.38 -16.11 25.65
C SER A 43 11.68 -15.70 26.95
N SER A 44 10.69 -14.83 26.84
CA SER A 44 9.56 -14.82 27.78
C SER A 44 8.45 -15.66 27.16
N GLU A 45 7.56 -16.19 27.98
CA GLU A 45 6.53 -17.20 27.66
C GLU A 45 5.51 -16.79 26.57
N TRP A 46 5.69 -15.61 25.96
CA TRP A 46 4.94 -15.12 24.82
C TRP A 46 5.60 -15.54 23.51
N ARG A 47 4.83 -16.19 22.62
CA ARG A 47 5.26 -16.50 21.25
C ARG A 47 5.41 -15.21 20.43
N MET A 48 6.52 -14.50 20.62
CA MET A 48 6.88 -13.39 19.73
C MET A 48 7.39 -13.96 18.40
N PRO A 49 6.94 -13.40 17.26
CA PRO A 49 7.50 -13.75 15.97
C PRO A 49 9.02 -13.50 15.95
N THR A 50 9.76 -14.42 15.35
CA THR A 50 11.20 -14.25 15.13
C THR A 50 11.46 -13.07 14.19
N LYS A 51 12.67 -12.49 14.28
CA LYS A 51 13.10 -11.42 13.39
C LYS A 51 12.93 -11.79 11.91
N ASP A 52 13.26 -13.03 11.54
CA ASP A 52 13.13 -13.52 10.17
C ASP A 52 11.67 -13.61 9.71
N GLN A 53 10.74 -14.00 10.60
CA GLN A 53 9.31 -13.99 10.30
C GLN A 53 8.78 -12.57 10.07
N ILE A 54 9.24 -11.60 10.87
CA ILE A 54 8.85 -10.20 10.74
C ILE A 54 9.39 -9.61 9.43
N VAL A 55 10.68 -9.81 9.14
CA VAL A 55 11.30 -9.34 7.89
C VAL A 55 10.67 -10.02 6.67
N GLY A 56 10.36 -11.32 6.76
CA GLY A 56 9.67 -12.05 5.69
C GLY A 56 8.27 -11.52 5.42
N ALA A 57 7.48 -11.27 6.48
CA ALA A 57 6.15 -10.67 6.37
C ALA A 57 6.21 -9.25 5.77
N HIS A 58 7.19 -8.46 6.19
CA HIS A 58 7.44 -7.12 5.65
C HIS A 58 7.69 -7.13 4.15
N LYS A 59 8.63 -7.96 3.69
CA LYS A 59 8.96 -8.09 2.27
C LYS A 59 7.74 -8.54 1.45
N LYS A 60 6.91 -9.42 1.99
CA LYS A 60 5.66 -9.85 1.35
C LYS A 60 4.66 -8.69 1.25
N ALA A 61 4.53 -7.88 2.30
CA ALA A 61 3.66 -6.71 2.29
C ALA A 61 4.13 -5.66 1.26
N GLU A 62 5.43 -5.41 1.15
CA GLU A 62 5.99 -4.53 0.11
C GLU A 62 5.70 -5.04 -1.31
N GLN A 63 5.86 -6.34 -1.55
CA GLN A 63 5.54 -6.94 -2.84
C GLN A 63 4.05 -6.81 -3.18
N GLN A 64 3.17 -7.08 -2.22
CA GLN A 64 1.72 -6.93 -2.39
C GLN A 64 1.33 -5.46 -2.66
N LEU A 65 1.94 -4.51 -1.96
CA LEU A 65 1.74 -3.09 -2.18
C LEU A 65 2.21 -2.67 -3.58
N HIS A 66 3.34 -3.21 -4.04
CA HIS A 66 3.84 -2.97 -5.40
C HIS A 66 2.85 -3.47 -6.46
N VAL A 67 2.35 -4.70 -6.30
CA VAL A 67 1.33 -5.27 -7.20
C VAL A 67 0.04 -4.44 -7.18
N LEU A 68 -0.41 -3.99 -6.00
CA LEU A 68 -1.58 -3.13 -5.87
C LEU A 68 -1.38 -1.79 -6.59
N ARG A 69 -0.19 -1.18 -6.44
CA ARG A 69 0.16 0.09 -7.10
C ARG A 69 0.16 -0.04 -8.62
N GLU A 70 0.80 -1.08 -9.15
CA GLU A 70 0.83 -1.33 -10.61
C GLU A 70 -0.56 -1.64 -11.17
N SER A 71 -1.35 -2.42 -10.43
CA SER A 71 -2.75 -2.66 -10.79
C SER A 71 -3.53 -1.34 -10.81
N THR A 72 -3.40 -0.50 -9.78
CA THR A 72 -4.09 0.80 -9.71
C THR A 72 -3.71 1.72 -10.87
N LYS A 73 -2.43 1.77 -11.26
CA LYS A 73 -1.98 2.52 -12.46
C LYS A 73 -2.56 1.98 -13.75
N LYS A 74 -2.67 0.66 -13.89
CA LYS A 74 -3.30 0.03 -15.06
C LYS A 74 -4.77 0.42 -15.16
N TRP A 75 -5.49 0.39 -14.05
CA TRP A 75 -6.90 0.80 -13.97
C TRP A 75 -7.09 2.29 -14.30
N GLU A 76 -6.20 3.17 -13.82
CA GLU A 76 -6.19 4.59 -14.18
C GLU A 76 -6.09 4.77 -15.70
N LYS A 77 -5.13 4.10 -16.36
CA LYS A 77 -4.97 4.13 -17.82
C LYS A 77 -6.18 3.60 -18.57
N GLU A 78 -6.76 2.49 -18.11
CA GLU A 78 -7.95 1.89 -18.73
C GLU A 78 -9.15 2.84 -18.64
N LEU A 79 -9.34 3.53 -17.51
CA LEU A 79 -10.40 4.52 -17.35
C LEU A 79 -10.19 5.73 -18.25
N THR A 80 -8.98 6.28 -18.29
CA THR A 80 -8.66 7.40 -19.19
C THR A 80 -8.88 7.03 -20.66
N SER A 81 -8.51 5.81 -21.08
CA SER A 81 -8.68 5.32 -22.46
C SER A 81 -10.14 5.17 -22.88
N ARG A 82 -11.04 4.87 -21.93
CA ARG A 82 -12.48 4.69 -22.16
C ARG A 82 -13.25 6.02 -22.13
N GLY A 83 -12.55 7.16 -22.17
CA GLY A 83 -13.17 8.50 -22.18
C GLY A 83 -13.72 8.94 -20.82
N TRP A 84 -13.51 8.13 -19.76
CA TRP A 84 -13.65 8.62 -18.39
C TRP A 84 -12.45 9.52 -18.15
N ARG A 85 -12.64 10.82 -18.40
CA ARG A 85 -11.65 11.84 -18.02
C ARG A 85 -11.53 11.82 -16.50
N VAL A 86 -10.57 11.01 -16.03
CA VAL A 86 -9.96 11.17 -14.72
C VAL A 86 -9.25 12.52 -14.64
#